data_AF-A0A661N4D7-F1
#
_entry.id   AF-A0A661N4D7-F1
#
_cell.length_a   1.000
_cell.length_b   1.000
_cell.length_c   1.000
_cell.angle_alpha   90.00
_cell.angle_beta   90.00
_cell.angle_gamma   90.00
#
_symmetry.space_group_name_H-M   'P 1'
#
loop_
_entity.id
_entity.type
_entity.pdbx_description
1 polymer ?
#
loop_
_entity_poly.entity_id
_entity_poly.type
_entity_poly.pdbx_seq_one_letter_code
_entity_poly.pdbx_strand_id
1 'polypeptide(L)'
;MSTHRLGELLVREKLISLQQLRQAQEEQRRSGTKLGYALAKLGFVSDGEITNFLSSQYRVPAIDLSAIEIDDELAKLASREVCERHIIVPVARTGSAVTVAMADPTNLNAIDDIKFLTGFNVDVVVASEAAIFEAIERVYSAPESYETMLEDFDDEEVAFGLDEDDLNVHELEKEAGGAPVVRLVNAILLNAIQKGASDIHVEPYEKKLRVRYRVDGVLLPEMEPPIKLKNPLVSRLKIMSQMDIAERRLPQDGRIKLKMARGREMDFRVSVLPTSYG
;
A
#
# COMPACT_ATOMS: atom_id res chain seq x y z
N MET A 1 -26.12 -15.87 -5.08
CA MET A 1 -26.64 -16.49 -6.31
C MET A 1 -26.33 -15.59 -7.48
N SER A 2 -25.88 -16.20 -8.58
CA SER A 2 -25.53 -15.66 -9.91
C SER A 2 -24.88 -14.28 -9.98
N THR A 3 -23.55 -14.30 -9.99
CA THR A 3 -22.71 -13.57 -10.95
C THR A 3 -23.34 -13.62 -12.34
N HIS A 4 -24.31 -12.77 -12.63
CA HIS A 4 -24.66 -12.46 -14.02
C HIS A 4 -23.42 -11.79 -14.59
N ARG A 5 -22.61 -12.61 -15.26
CA ARG A 5 -21.30 -12.24 -15.80
C ARG A 5 -21.53 -11.00 -16.64
N LEU A 6 -20.94 -9.87 -16.26
CA LEU A 6 -21.01 -8.57 -16.95
C LEU A 6 -21.14 -8.72 -18.48
N GLY A 7 -20.36 -9.61 -19.09
CA GLY A 7 -20.43 -9.92 -20.52
C GLY A 7 -21.79 -10.40 -21.05
N GLU A 8 -22.51 -11.26 -20.33
CA GLU A 8 -23.85 -11.72 -20.74
C GLU A 8 -24.88 -10.57 -20.71
N LEU A 9 -24.76 -9.69 -19.71
CA LEU A 9 -25.60 -8.50 -19.60
C LEU A 9 -25.31 -7.50 -20.73
N LEU A 10 -24.03 -7.28 -21.05
CA LEU A 10 -23.62 -6.43 -22.17
C LEU A 10 -24.09 -6.98 -23.53
N VAL A 11 -24.10 -8.31 -23.71
CA VAL A 11 -24.67 -8.95 -24.92
C VAL A 11 -26.19 -8.75 -24.98
N ARG A 12 -26.89 -8.92 -23.86
CA ARG A 12 -28.35 -8.77 -23.78
C ARG A 12 -28.79 -7.37 -24.16
N GLU A 13 -28.08 -6.34 -23.69
CA GLU A 13 -28.32 -4.94 -24.03
C GLU A 13 -27.73 -4.52 -25.39
N LYS A 14 -27.17 -5.47 -26.16
CA LYS A 14 -26.60 -5.25 -27.50
C LYS A 14 -25.42 -4.25 -27.53
N LEU A 15 -24.75 -4.05 -26.39
CA LEU A 15 -23.52 -3.25 -26.32
C LEU A 15 -22.34 -3.99 -26.94
N ILE A 16 -22.35 -5.32 -26.84
CA ILE A 16 -21.38 -6.20 -27.50
C ILE A 16 -22.09 -7.39 -28.15
N SER A 17 -21.47 -7.99 -29.16
CA SER A 17 -21.92 -9.25 -29.76
C SER A 17 -21.41 -10.46 -28.97
N LEU A 18 -22.06 -11.61 -29.15
CA LEU A 18 -21.59 -12.88 -28.60
C LEU A 18 -20.17 -13.24 -29.09
N GLN A 19 -19.83 -12.82 -30.32
CA GLN A 19 -18.50 -13.04 -30.88
C GLN A 19 -17.45 -12.17 -30.18
N GLN A 20 -17.73 -10.89 -29.96
CA GLN A 20 -16.86 -9.98 -29.20
C GLN A 20 -16.67 -10.44 -27.76
N LEU A 21 -17.74 -10.94 -27.11
CA LEU A 21 -17.66 -11.51 -25.77
C LEU A 21 -16.70 -12.73 -25.74
N ARG A 22 -16.80 -13.64 -26.71
CA ARG A 22 -15.90 -14.81 -26.81
C ARG A 22 -14.45 -14.39 -27.02
N GLN A 23 -14.21 -13.41 -27.90
CA GLN A 23 -12.86 -12.87 -28.15
C GLN A 23 -12.27 -12.24 -26.88
N ALA A 24 -13.05 -11.45 -26.13
CA ALA A 24 -12.59 -10.87 -24.88
C ALA A 24 -12.34 -11.92 -23.79
N GLN A 25 -13.13 -12.99 -23.72
CA GLN A 25 -12.88 -14.13 -22.82
C GLN A 25 -11.60 -14.88 -23.17
N GLU A 26 -11.30 -15.05 -24.47
CA GLU A 26 -10.04 -15.65 -24.92
C GLU A 26 -8.84 -14.76 -24.56
N GLU A 27 -8.93 -13.44 -24.78
CA GLU A 27 -7.89 -12.49 -24.39
C GLU A 27 -7.69 -12.47 -22.86
N GLN A 28 -8.77 -12.50 -22.08
CA GLN A 28 -8.72 -12.65 -20.62
C GLN A 28 -7.96 -13.92 -20.21
N ARG A 29 -8.25 -15.07 -20.84
CA ARG A 29 -7.56 -16.33 -20.53
C ARG A 29 -6.07 -16.30 -20.91
N ARG A 30 -5.71 -15.64 -22.01
CA ARG A 30 -4.33 -15.53 -22.49
C ARG A 30 -3.49 -14.56 -21.66
N SER A 31 -4.07 -13.42 -21.28
CA SER A 31 -3.36 -12.33 -20.60
C SER A 31 -3.51 -12.36 -19.07
N GLY A 32 -4.47 -13.14 -18.55
CA GLY A 32 -4.83 -13.13 -17.12
C GLY A 32 -5.58 -11.87 -16.68
N THR A 33 -5.97 -10.99 -17.61
CA THR A 33 -6.65 -9.72 -17.30
C THR A 33 -8.15 -9.91 -17.03
N LYS A 34 -8.80 -8.90 -16.44
CA LYS A 34 -10.24 -8.91 -16.18
C LYS A 34 -11.05 -8.74 -17.47
N LEU A 35 -12.28 -9.25 -17.48
CA LEU A 35 -13.12 -9.25 -18.69
C LEU A 35 -13.47 -7.84 -19.15
N GLY A 36 -13.80 -6.93 -18.22
CA GLY A 36 -14.08 -5.52 -18.55
C GLY A 36 -12.89 -4.84 -19.23
N TYR A 37 -11.69 -5.02 -18.68
CA TYR A 37 -10.45 -4.52 -19.29
C TYR A 37 -10.19 -5.13 -20.66
N ALA A 38 -10.38 -6.44 -20.83
CA ALA A 38 -10.22 -7.09 -22.13
C ALA A 38 -11.22 -6.55 -23.17
N LEU A 39 -12.47 -6.29 -22.78
CA LEU A 39 -13.49 -5.71 -23.64
C LEU A 39 -13.14 -4.27 -24.06
N ALA A 40 -12.63 -3.46 -23.12
CA ALA A 40 -12.18 -2.09 -23.38
C ALA A 40 -10.93 -2.04 -24.25
N LYS A 41 -9.91 -2.86 -23.93
CA LYS A 41 -8.65 -2.97 -24.68
C LYS A 41 -8.88 -3.40 -26.14
N LEU A 42 -9.85 -4.28 -26.39
CA LEU A 42 -10.23 -4.70 -27.74
C LEU A 42 -11.12 -3.68 -28.47
N GLY A 43 -11.47 -2.57 -27.82
CA GLY A 43 -12.30 -1.50 -28.38
C GLY A 43 -13.76 -1.90 -28.57
N PHE A 44 -14.25 -2.92 -27.85
CA PHE A 44 -15.61 -3.41 -28.00
C PHE A 44 -16.63 -2.61 -27.18
N VAL A 45 -16.20 -2.06 -26.05
CA VAL A 45 -17.01 -1.19 -25.18
C VAL A 45 -16.06 -0.34 -24.33
N SER A 46 -16.35 0.94 -24.15
CA SER A 46 -15.57 1.83 -23.29
C SER A 46 -15.97 1.68 -21.81
N ASP A 47 -15.09 2.10 -20.90
CA ASP A 47 -15.40 2.12 -19.46
C ASP A 47 -16.58 3.04 -19.12
N GLY A 48 -16.73 4.15 -19.85
CA GLY A 48 -17.88 5.03 -19.73
C GLY A 48 -19.20 4.33 -20.14
N GLU A 49 -19.19 3.55 -21.22
CA GLU A 49 -20.35 2.76 -21.64
C GLU A 49 -20.70 1.66 -20.63
N ILE A 50 -19.69 0.96 -20.07
CA ILE A 50 -19.91 -0.01 -18.99
C ILE A 50 -20.55 0.68 -17.78
N THR A 51 -20.01 1.81 -17.36
CA THR A 51 -20.49 2.55 -16.19
C THR A 51 -21.92 3.05 -16.38
N ASN A 52 -22.22 3.63 -17.54
CA ASN A 52 -23.57 4.07 -17.90
C ASN A 52 -24.58 2.91 -17.96
N PHE A 53 -24.14 1.77 -18.49
CA PHE A 53 -24.93 0.55 -18.49
C PHE A 53 -25.25 0.08 -17.06
N LEU A 54 -24.25 0.00 -16.17
CA LEU A 54 -24.44 -0.39 -14.78
C LEU A 54 -25.40 0.56 -14.05
N SER A 55 -25.27 1.87 -14.28
CA SER A 55 -26.14 2.89 -13.69
C SER A 55 -27.60 2.71 -14.12
N SER A 56 -27.82 2.50 -15.42
CA SER A 56 -29.17 2.28 -15.97
C SER A 56 -29.78 0.97 -15.48
N GLN A 57 -28.97 -0.10 -15.43
CA GLN A 57 -29.39 -1.44 -15.03
C GLN A 57 -29.81 -1.49 -13.56
N TYR A 58 -29.02 -0.86 -12.67
CA TYR A 58 -29.25 -0.91 -11.23
C TYR A 58 -29.99 0.30 -10.67
N ARG A 59 -30.21 1.34 -11.49
CA ARG A 59 -30.81 2.63 -11.10
C ARG A 59 -30.04 3.31 -9.97
N VAL A 60 -28.72 3.27 -10.08
CA VAL A 60 -27.77 3.83 -9.11
C VAL A 60 -26.91 4.88 -9.83
N PRO A 61 -26.59 6.04 -9.22
CA PRO A 61 -25.79 7.06 -9.88
C PRO A 61 -24.43 6.53 -10.34
N ALA A 62 -24.03 6.90 -11.55
CA ALA A 62 -22.68 6.64 -12.08
C ALA A 62 -21.69 7.68 -11.54
N ILE A 63 -20.45 7.26 -11.37
CA ILE A 63 -19.34 8.16 -11.00
C ILE A 63 -18.15 7.95 -11.93
N ASP A 64 -17.50 9.04 -12.32
CA ASP A 64 -16.22 9.01 -13.02
C ASP A 64 -15.09 9.12 -11.99
N LEU A 65 -14.41 8.01 -11.75
CA LEU A 65 -13.33 7.95 -10.77
C LEU A 65 -12.05 8.65 -11.24
N SER A 66 -11.88 8.87 -12.55
CA SER A 66 -10.66 9.49 -13.09
C SER A 66 -10.51 10.97 -12.69
N ALA A 67 -11.63 11.64 -12.43
CA ALA A 67 -11.69 13.06 -12.12
C ALA A 67 -11.75 13.39 -10.61
N ILE A 68 -11.76 12.36 -9.75
CA ILE A 68 -11.98 12.54 -8.31
C ILE A 68 -10.68 12.37 -7.55
N GLU A 69 -10.31 13.37 -6.76
CA GLU A 69 -9.28 13.24 -5.74
C GLU A 69 -9.89 12.61 -4.48
N ILE A 70 -9.31 11.50 -4.05
CA ILE A 70 -9.70 10.78 -2.84
C ILE A 70 -8.68 11.15 -1.78
N ASP A 71 -9.13 11.80 -0.71
CA ASP A 71 -8.25 12.22 0.38
C ASP A 71 -7.79 11.02 1.24
N ASP A 72 -6.69 11.22 1.97
CA ASP A 72 -6.09 10.18 2.82
C ASP A 72 -6.98 9.76 3.99
N GLU A 73 -7.84 10.64 4.51
CA GLU A 73 -8.76 10.30 5.60
C GLU A 73 -9.85 9.33 5.13
N LEU A 74 -10.33 9.52 3.90
CA LEU A 74 -11.30 8.70 3.22
C LEU A 74 -10.69 7.35 2.82
N ALA A 75 -9.44 7.33 2.36
CA ALA A 75 -8.70 6.10 2.09
C ALA A 75 -8.46 5.27 3.36
N LYS A 76 -8.28 5.90 4.53
CA LYS A 76 -8.14 5.20 5.82
C LYS A 76 -9.41 4.47 6.29
N LEU A 77 -10.59 4.80 5.73
CA LEU A 77 -11.84 4.15 6.12
C LEU A 77 -11.90 2.68 5.68
N ALA A 78 -11.30 2.34 4.54
CA ALA A 78 -11.28 0.97 4.03
C ALA A 78 -9.88 0.61 3.55
N SER A 79 -9.28 -0.44 4.11
CA SER A 79 -7.95 -0.86 3.67
C SER A 79 -7.93 -1.27 2.20
N ARG A 80 -6.75 -1.21 1.56
CA ARG A 80 -6.53 -1.70 0.20
C ARG A 80 -7.07 -3.13 0.01
N GLU A 81 -6.79 -4.03 0.96
CA GLU A 81 -7.24 -5.42 0.91
C GLU A 81 -8.78 -5.53 0.90
N VAL A 82 -9.47 -4.71 1.71
CA VAL A 82 -10.93 -4.65 1.73
C VAL A 82 -11.47 -4.12 0.40
N CYS A 83 -10.87 -3.06 -0.13
CA CYS A 83 -11.23 -2.46 -1.42
C CYS A 83 -11.07 -3.46 -2.58
N GLU A 84 -9.94 -4.16 -2.65
CA GLU A 84 -9.67 -5.17 -3.69
C GLU A 84 -10.58 -6.39 -3.55
N ARG A 85 -10.81 -6.86 -2.33
CA ARG A 85 -11.64 -8.05 -2.06
C ARG A 85 -13.10 -7.83 -2.46
N HIS A 86 -13.65 -6.65 -2.15
CA HIS A 86 -15.03 -6.32 -2.44
C HIS A 86 -15.23 -5.60 -3.77
N ILE A 87 -14.13 -5.22 -4.45
CA ILE A 87 -14.12 -4.43 -5.69
C ILE A 87 -14.89 -3.12 -5.49
N ILE A 88 -14.39 -2.33 -4.55
CA ILE A 88 -14.98 -1.06 -4.16
C ILE A 88 -13.91 0.01 -3.90
N VAL A 89 -14.30 1.27 -3.89
CA VAL A 89 -13.45 2.37 -3.38
C VAL A 89 -14.30 3.45 -2.71
N PRO A 90 -13.97 3.93 -1.50
CA PRO A 90 -14.60 5.09 -0.90
C PRO A 90 -14.32 6.36 -1.72
N VAL A 91 -15.34 7.17 -2.01
CA VAL A 91 -15.23 8.35 -2.89
C VAL A 91 -15.65 9.66 -2.23
N ALA A 92 -16.45 9.61 -1.18
CA ALA A 92 -16.81 10.79 -0.40
C ALA A 92 -17.27 10.38 1.00
N ARG A 93 -17.19 11.32 1.95
CA ARG A 93 -17.82 11.19 3.27
C ARG A 93 -18.64 12.43 3.57
N THR A 94 -19.91 12.24 3.95
CA THR A 94 -20.80 13.33 4.36
C THR A 94 -21.45 12.99 5.69
N GLY A 95 -21.05 13.70 6.76
CA GLY A 95 -21.58 13.47 8.10
C GLY A 95 -21.34 12.03 8.58
N SER A 96 -22.43 11.27 8.73
CA SER A 96 -22.43 9.86 9.15
C SER A 96 -22.63 8.87 7.99
N ALA A 97 -22.43 9.31 6.75
CA ALA A 97 -22.51 8.47 5.56
C ALA A 97 -21.20 8.52 4.75
N VAL A 98 -20.84 7.38 4.16
CA VAL A 98 -19.73 7.22 3.22
C VAL A 98 -20.29 6.81 1.87
N THR A 99 -19.92 7.53 0.83
CA THR A 99 -20.22 7.16 -0.55
C THR A 99 -19.14 6.23 -1.06
N VAL A 100 -19.55 5.07 -1.59
CA VAL A 100 -18.66 4.01 -2.06
C VAL A 100 -18.98 3.69 -3.51
N ALA A 101 -17.97 3.71 -4.36
CA ALA A 101 -18.06 3.24 -5.73
C ALA A 101 -17.92 1.72 -5.78
N MET A 102 -18.86 1.05 -6.45
CA MET A 102 -18.94 -0.41 -6.54
C MET A 102 -19.17 -0.86 -7.99
N ALA A 103 -18.56 -1.98 -8.38
CA ALA A 103 -18.83 -2.62 -9.67
C ALA A 103 -20.19 -3.35 -9.69
N ASP A 104 -20.60 -3.86 -8.52
CA ASP A 104 -21.87 -4.56 -8.32
C ASP A 104 -22.59 -4.01 -7.07
N PRO A 105 -23.56 -3.09 -7.25
CA PRO A 105 -24.32 -2.52 -6.13
C PRO A 105 -25.31 -3.52 -5.51
N THR A 106 -25.48 -4.72 -6.08
CA THR A 106 -26.34 -5.77 -5.52
C THR A 106 -25.62 -6.64 -4.48
N ASN A 107 -24.31 -6.44 -4.31
CA ASN A 107 -23.51 -7.14 -3.32
C ASN A 107 -23.76 -6.60 -1.90
N LEU A 108 -24.89 -6.99 -1.31
CA LEU A 108 -25.31 -6.56 0.03
C LEU A 108 -24.26 -6.92 1.10
N ASN A 109 -23.55 -8.05 0.95
CA ASN A 109 -22.51 -8.44 1.90
C ASN A 109 -21.36 -7.42 1.92
N ALA A 110 -20.92 -6.94 0.74
CA ALA A 110 -19.90 -5.89 0.68
C ALA A 110 -20.36 -4.59 1.36
N ILE A 111 -21.63 -4.22 1.17
CA ILE A 111 -22.23 -3.03 1.79
C ILE A 111 -22.25 -3.19 3.32
N ASP A 112 -22.71 -4.35 3.82
CA ASP A 112 -22.78 -4.64 5.25
C ASP A 112 -21.39 -4.72 5.90
N ASP A 113 -20.41 -5.33 5.22
CA ASP A 113 -19.03 -5.42 5.70
C ASP A 113 -18.40 -4.02 5.83
N ILE A 114 -18.58 -3.14 4.85
CA ILE A 114 -18.08 -1.75 4.93
C ILE A 114 -18.80 -0.95 5.99
N LYS A 115 -20.12 -1.10 6.10
CA LYS A 115 -20.89 -0.47 7.17
C LYS A 115 -20.38 -0.90 8.55
N PHE A 116 -20.08 -2.18 8.73
CA PHE A 116 -19.55 -2.72 9.98
C PHE A 116 -18.14 -2.20 10.28
N LEU A 117 -17.25 -2.19 9.28
CA LEU A 117 -15.86 -1.74 9.43
C LEU A 117 -15.75 -0.24 9.70
N THR A 118 -16.54 0.56 8.99
CA THR A 118 -16.43 2.02 9.03
C THR A 118 -17.33 2.67 10.07
N GLY A 119 -18.40 1.99 10.49
CA GLY A 119 -19.45 2.55 11.35
C GLY A 119 -20.35 3.58 10.66
N PHE A 120 -20.15 3.84 9.36
CA PHE A 120 -20.93 4.79 8.58
C PHE A 120 -22.03 4.10 7.78
N ASN A 121 -23.11 4.84 7.50
CA ASN A 121 -24.06 4.40 6.48
C ASN A 121 -23.39 4.44 5.11
N VAL A 122 -23.69 3.47 4.25
CA VAL A 122 -23.05 3.34 2.93
C VAL A 122 -24.02 3.79 1.86
N ASP A 123 -23.66 4.86 1.15
CA ASP A 123 -24.32 5.30 -0.08
C ASP A 123 -23.56 4.73 -1.27
N VAL A 124 -24.28 4.12 -2.22
CA VAL A 124 -23.64 3.40 -3.34
C VAL A 124 -23.69 4.24 -4.61
N VAL A 125 -22.55 4.29 -5.31
CA VAL A 125 -22.43 4.76 -6.69
C VAL A 125 -21.78 3.66 -7.53
N VAL A 126 -21.99 3.67 -8.85
CA VAL A 126 -21.44 2.63 -9.74
C VAL A 126 -20.33 3.15 -10.63
N ALA A 127 -19.32 2.32 -10.82
CA ALA A 127 -18.21 2.54 -11.74
C ALA A 127 -17.80 1.20 -12.37
N SER A 128 -17.08 1.23 -13.50
CA SER A 128 -16.54 0.00 -14.10
C SER A 128 -15.52 -0.66 -13.15
N GLU A 129 -15.44 -1.99 -13.20
CA GLU A 129 -14.44 -2.75 -12.42
C GLU A 129 -13.01 -2.24 -12.70
N ALA A 130 -12.70 -1.91 -13.97
CA ALA A 130 -11.41 -1.36 -14.34
C ALA A 130 -11.14 0.00 -13.68
N ALA A 131 -12.10 0.93 -13.74
CA ALA A 131 -11.97 2.24 -13.11
C ALA A 131 -11.80 2.14 -11.57
N ILE A 132 -12.46 1.18 -10.93
CA ILE A 132 -12.30 0.93 -9.49
C ILE A 132 -10.89 0.43 -9.18
N PHE A 133 -10.37 -0.53 -9.93
CA PHE A 133 -8.99 -1.00 -9.73
C PHE A 133 -7.96 0.10 -10.01
N GLU A 134 -8.15 0.91 -11.05
CA GLU A 134 -7.28 2.06 -11.32
C GLU A 134 -7.36 3.11 -10.20
N ALA A 135 -8.54 3.32 -9.61
CA ALA A 135 -8.68 4.19 -8.45
C ALA A 135 -8.01 3.61 -7.21
N ILE A 136 -8.16 2.31 -6.94
CA ILE A 136 -7.45 1.62 -5.86
C ILE A 136 -5.95 1.75 -6.06
N GLU A 137 -5.44 1.52 -7.27
CA GLU A 137 -4.03 1.73 -7.57
C GLU A 137 -3.65 3.20 -7.38
N ARG A 138 -4.42 4.17 -7.86
CA ARG A 138 -4.05 5.59 -7.65
C ARG A 138 -4.04 6.01 -6.17
N VAL A 139 -4.97 5.49 -5.38
CA VAL A 139 -5.13 5.82 -3.95
C VAL A 139 -4.14 5.06 -3.08
N TYR A 140 -3.85 3.80 -3.40
CA TYR A 140 -3.03 2.89 -2.58
C TYR A 140 -1.73 2.43 -3.26
N SER A 141 -1.41 2.94 -4.46
CA SER A 141 -0.11 2.78 -5.14
C SER A 141 0.78 4.01 -5.00
N ALA A 142 0.44 4.90 -4.08
CA ALA A 142 1.46 5.32 -3.14
C ALA A 142 1.89 4.06 -2.35
N PRO A 143 3.10 3.49 -2.54
CA PRO A 143 3.77 3.01 -1.34
C PRO A 143 3.77 4.22 -0.40
N GLU A 144 3.50 4.06 0.90
CA GLU A 144 3.80 5.09 1.90
C GLU A 144 4.96 5.93 1.39
N SER A 145 4.63 7.12 0.89
CA SER A 145 5.52 7.79 -0.02
C SER A 145 6.73 8.06 0.84
N TYR A 146 7.81 7.43 0.44
CA TYR A 146 9.07 7.59 1.10
C TYR A 146 9.37 9.09 1.23
N GLU A 147 8.98 9.88 0.23
CA GLU A 147 9.00 11.35 0.26
C GLU A 147 8.01 11.97 1.25
N THR A 148 6.79 11.49 1.41
CA THR A 148 5.79 12.09 2.32
C THR A 148 6.05 11.74 3.79
N MET A 149 6.49 10.51 4.10
CA MET A 149 7.08 10.22 5.41
C MET A 149 8.28 11.15 5.67
N LEU A 150 9.10 11.41 4.66
CA LEU A 150 10.26 12.29 4.78
C LEU A 150 9.95 13.80 4.73
N GLU A 151 8.75 14.20 4.35
CA GLU A 151 8.27 15.60 4.37
C GLU A 151 7.61 15.92 5.72
N ASP A 152 6.99 14.93 6.37
CA ASP A 152 6.43 15.06 7.73
C ASP A 152 7.50 15.01 8.85
N PHE A 153 8.75 14.65 8.52
CA PHE A 153 9.88 14.74 9.43
C PHE A 153 10.69 16.01 9.12
N ASP A 154 10.46 17.07 9.88
CA ASP A 154 11.40 18.18 9.98
C ASP A 154 12.75 17.61 10.43
N ASP A 155 13.78 17.71 9.58
CA ASP A 155 15.16 17.28 9.88
C ASP A 155 15.71 17.98 11.16
N GLU A 156 15.03 19.02 11.66
CA GLU A 156 15.38 19.76 12.88
C GLU A 156 14.91 19.12 14.20
N GLU A 157 13.94 18.19 14.22
CA GLU A 157 13.38 17.69 15.50
C GLU A 157 14.05 16.42 16.07
N VAL A 158 14.92 15.73 15.31
CA VAL A 158 15.55 14.48 15.76
C VAL A 158 17.05 14.46 15.44
N ALA A 159 17.87 14.85 16.42
CA ALA A 159 19.30 14.64 16.36
C ALA A 159 19.63 13.16 16.63
N PHE A 160 19.91 12.42 15.56
CA PHE A 160 20.55 11.11 15.67
C PHE A 160 22.01 11.33 16.07
N GLY A 161 22.25 11.45 17.38
CA GLY A 161 23.58 11.63 17.93
C GLY A 161 24.44 10.38 17.70
N LEU A 162 25.15 10.35 16.57
CA LEU A 162 26.50 9.82 16.55
C LEU A 162 27.36 10.92 17.19
N ASP A 163 28.20 10.59 18.17
CA ASP A 163 29.13 11.56 18.74
C ASP A 163 29.95 12.18 17.58
N GLU A 164 30.07 13.52 17.55
CA GLU A 164 30.65 14.31 16.44
C GLU A 164 32.14 13.98 16.11
N ASP A 165 32.77 13.08 16.86
CA ASP A 165 34.21 12.84 16.82
C ASP A 165 34.68 11.79 15.78
N ASP A 166 33.78 11.16 15.01
CA ASP A 166 34.16 10.11 14.05
C ASP A 166 33.99 10.53 12.57
N LEU A 167 34.95 11.32 12.07
CA LEU A 167 35.08 11.70 10.65
C LEU A 167 35.01 10.50 9.68
N ASN A 168 35.40 9.30 10.11
CA ASN A 168 35.35 8.07 9.31
C ASN A 168 33.91 7.55 9.10
N VAL A 169 32.98 7.82 10.02
CA VAL A 169 31.60 7.30 9.94
C VAL A 169 30.81 8.02 8.85
N HIS A 170 31.04 9.32 8.66
CA HIS A 170 30.38 10.10 7.60
C HIS A 170 30.83 9.70 6.18
N GLU A 171 32.08 9.27 5.99
CA GLU A 171 32.52 8.75 4.69
C GLU A 171 31.90 7.37 4.42
N LEU A 172 31.85 6.49 5.43
CA LEU A 172 31.20 5.17 5.35
C LEU A 172 29.69 5.27 5.10
N GLU A 173 29.01 6.29 5.63
CA GLU A 173 27.58 6.56 5.39
C GLU A 173 27.29 6.89 3.91
N LYS A 174 28.16 7.68 3.27
CA LYS A 174 28.02 8.01 1.85
C LYS A 174 28.20 6.77 0.96
N GLU A 175 29.14 5.89 1.30
CA GLU A 175 29.36 4.63 0.58
C GLU A 175 28.24 3.60 0.82
N ALA A 176 27.65 3.59 2.02
CA ALA A 176 26.66 2.58 2.42
C ALA A 176 25.25 2.81 1.84
N GLY A 177 24.92 3.98 1.26
CA GLY A 177 23.58 4.18 0.69
C GLY A 177 23.11 5.62 0.47
N GLY A 178 23.93 6.62 0.82
CA GLY A 178 23.59 8.04 0.64
C GLY A 178 22.43 8.52 1.51
N ALA A 179 22.07 9.80 1.36
CA ALA A 179 21.04 10.49 2.14
C ALA A 179 19.66 9.79 2.19
N PRO A 180 19.18 9.12 1.12
CA PRO A 180 17.94 8.35 1.20
C PRO A 180 18.03 7.25 2.26
N VAL A 181 19.01 6.35 2.22
CA VAL A 181 19.01 5.19 3.11
C VAL A 181 19.03 5.59 4.60
N VAL A 182 19.76 6.65 4.94
CA VAL A 182 19.74 7.25 6.27
C VAL A 182 18.32 7.66 6.68
N ARG A 183 17.66 8.43 5.82
CA ARG A 183 16.28 8.88 5.94
C ARG A 183 15.29 7.70 6.11
N LEU A 184 15.47 6.59 5.38
CA LEU A 184 14.63 5.39 5.53
C LEU A 184 14.76 4.76 6.91
N VAL A 185 15.99 4.55 7.38
CA VAL A 185 16.21 3.93 8.68
C VAL A 185 15.64 4.80 9.79
N ASN A 186 15.85 6.11 9.70
CA ASN A 186 15.30 7.07 10.65
C ASN A 186 13.76 7.00 10.69
N ALA A 187 13.09 7.00 9.54
CA ALA A 187 11.64 6.86 9.44
C ALA A 187 11.15 5.52 10.04
N ILE A 188 11.83 4.40 9.75
CA ILE A 188 11.49 3.08 10.32
C ILE A 188 11.56 3.09 11.85
N LEU A 189 12.61 3.69 12.43
CA LEU A 189 12.79 3.76 13.87
C LEU A 189 11.75 4.67 14.53
N LEU A 190 11.49 5.84 13.96
CA LEU A 190 10.53 6.80 14.51
C LEU A 190 9.09 6.30 14.42
N ASN A 191 8.69 5.72 13.29
CA ASN A 191 7.36 5.17 13.11
C ASN A 191 7.09 4.00 14.07
N ALA A 192 8.10 3.15 14.31
CA ALA A 192 8.01 2.12 15.35
C ALA A 192 7.75 2.70 16.74
N ILE A 193 8.38 3.84 17.09
CA ILE A 193 8.13 4.55 18.36
C ILE A 193 6.71 5.08 18.43
N GLN A 194 6.27 5.79 17.38
CA GLN A 194 4.94 6.39 17.32
C GLN A 194 3.84 5.32 17.43
N LYS A 195 4.03 4.17 16.78
CA LYS A 195 3.13 3.01 16.83
C LYS A 195 3.25 2.18 18.11
N GLY A 196 4.21 2.49 19.00
CA GLY A 196 4.43 1.73 20.23
C GLY A 196 4.89 0.29 20.01
N ALA A 197 5.66 0.06 18.94
CA ALA A 197 6.16 -1.27 18.60
C ALA A 197 7.22 -1.76 19.60
N SER A 198 7.14 -3.03 20.01
CA SER A 198 8.14 -3.69 20.85
C SER A 198 9.36 -4.19 20.07
N ASP A 199 9.16 -4.58 18.81
CA ASP A 199 10.20 -5.12 17.95
C ASP A 199 10.06 -4.60 16.52
N ILE A 200 11.20 -4.38 15.87
CA ILE A 200 11.29 -4.07 14.44
C ILE A 200 11.99 -5.24 13.76
N HIS A 201 11.33 -5.82 12.75
CA HIS A 201 11.86 -6.92 11.96
C HIS A 201 12.17 -6.42 10.55
N VAL A 202 13.44 -6.48 10.14
CA VAL A 202 13.88 -6.19 8.77
C VAL A 202 14.33 -7.52 8.15
N GLU A 203 13.53 -8.06 7.24
CA GLU A 203 13.63 -9.45 6.78
C GLU A 203 13.85 -9.52 5.27
N PRO A 204 15.06 -9.88 4.80
CA PRO A 204 15.31 -10.13 3.40
C PRO A 204 14.82 -11.52 2.98
N TYR A 205 14.04 -11.58 1.90
CA TYR A 205 13.67 -12.80 1.19
C TYR A 205 14.29 -12.82 -0.21
N GLU A 206 14.10 -13.91 -0.94
CA GLU A 206 14.65 -14.10 -2.29
C GLU A 206 14.34 -12.95 -3.24
N LYS A 207 13.09 -12.43 -3.22
CA LYS A 207 12.59 -11.46 -4.19
C LYS A 207 12.04 -10.17 -3.58
N LYS A 208 12.02 -10.07 -2.26
CA LYS A 208 11.51 -8.89 -1.56
C LYS A 208 12.24 -8.64 -0.26
N LEU A 209 12.24 -7.39 0.16
CA LEU A 209 12.64 -6.96 1.49
C LEU A 209 11.38 -6.53 2.23
N ARG A 210 11.21 -6.99 3.47
CA ARG A 210 10.02 -6.70 4.26
C ARG A 210 10.41 -6.12 5.60
N VAL A 211 9.67 -5.10 6.04
CA VAL A 211 9.73 -4.58 7.40
C VAL A 211 8.42 -4.89 8.11
N ARG A 212 8.51 -5.40 9.33
CA ARG A 212 7.35 -5.68 10.19
C ARG A 212 7.57 -5.10 11.57
N TYR A 213 6.48 -4.71 12.22
CA TYR A 213 6.48 -4.30 13.62
C TYR A 213 5.76 -5.33 14.46
N ARG A 214 6.27 -5.55 15.68
CA ARG A 214 5.48 -6.20 16.72
C ARG A 214 4.81 -5.13 17.56
N VAL A 215 3.49 -5.03 17.50
CA VAL A 215 2.70 -4.11 18.32
C VAL A 215 1.75 -4.96 19.16
N ASP A 216 1.78 -4.78 20.47
CA ASP A 216 0.97 -5.56 21.43
C ASP A 216 1.08 -7.08 21.24
N GLY A 217 2.29 -7.55 20.89
CA GLY A 217 2.58 -8.97 20.66
C GLY A 217 2.27 -9.49 19.24
N VAL A 218 1.53 -8.72 18.44
CA VAL A 218 1.13 -9.10 17.07
C VAL A 218 2.13 -8.57 16.05
N LEU A 219 2.57 -9.44 15.13
CA LEU A 219 3.44 -9.08 14.01
C LEU A 219 2.62 -8.53 12.84
N LEU A 220 2.79 -7.25 12.52
CA LEU A 220 2.11 -6.56 11.45
C LEU A 220 3.10 -6.19 10.33
N PRO A 221 2.77 -6.46 9.06
CA PRO A 221 3.55 -5.93 7.94
C PRO A 221 3.43 -4.41 7.89
N GLU A 222 4.57 -3.73 7.81
CA GLU A 222 4.61 -2.27 7.73
C GLU A 222 4.87 -1.82 6.29
N MET A 223 6.01 -2.24 5.73
CA MET A 223 6.43 -1.82 4.40
C MET A 223 7.24 -2.92 3.70
N GLU A 224 7.28 -2.89 2.37
CA GLU A 224 8.14 -3.77 1.56
C GLU A 224 9.10 -2.91 0.70
N PRO A 225 10.25 -2.46 1.24
CA PRO A 225 11.17 -1.60 0.49
C PRO A 225 11.77 -2.33 -0.73
N PRO A 226 12.24 -1.59 -1.76
CA PRO A 226 12.90 -2.18 -2.91
C PRO A 226 14.05 -3.11 -2.51
N ILE A 227 14.12 -4.32 -3.06
CA ILE A 227 15.13 -5.33 -2.69
C ILE A 227 16.58 -4.84 -2.84
N LYS A 228 16.83 -3.87 -3.73
CA LYS A 228 18.13 -3.19 -3.89
C LYS A 228 18.63 -2.51 -2.62
N LEU A 229 17.74 -2.13 -1.70
CA LEU A 229 18.06 -1.45 -0.44
C LEU A 229 18.44 -2.41 0.69
N LYS A 230 18.40 -3.73 0.47
CA LYS A 230 18.76 -4.74 1.49
C LYS A 230 20.13 -4.49 2.12
N ASN A 231 21.19 -4.43 1.31
CA ASN A 231 22.55 -4.28 1.84
C ASN A 231 22.79 -2.88 2.43
N PRO A 232 22.31 -1.79 1.80
CA PRO A 232 22.36 -0.46 2.40
C PRO A 232 21.71 -0.36 3.78
N LEU A 233 20.49 -0.91 3.94
CA LEU A 233 19.76 -0.87 5.20
C LEU A 233 20.49 -1.61 6.33
N VAL A 234 20.96 -2.82 6.05
CA VAL A 234 21.75 -3.60 7.02
C VAL A 234 23.03 -2.85 7.39
N SER A 235 23.72 -2.26 6.41
CA SER A 235 24.97 -1.52 6.66
C SER A 235 24.71 -0.28 7.51
N ARG A 236 23.63 0.47 7.26
CA ARG A 236 23.23 1.63 8.07
C ARG A 236 22.90 1.24 9.51
N LEU A 237 22.11 0.19 9.71
CA LEU A 237 21.77 -0.31 11.05
C LEU A 237 23.02 -0.77 11.82
N LYS A 238 23.99 -1.38 11.13
CA LYS A 238 25.28 -1.77 11.71
C LYS A 238 26.12 -0.56 12.12
N ILE A 239 26.21 0.46 11.27
CA ILE A 239 26.90 1.72 11.61
C ILE A 239 26.30 2.34 12.87
N MET A 240 24.98 2.50 12.92
CA MET A 240 24.29 3.12 14.06
C MET A 240 24.46 2.31 15.35
N SER A 241 24.71 1.00 15.25
CA SER A 241 24.87 0.09 16.38
C SER A 241 26.32 -0.27 16.69
N GLN A 242 27.30 0.40 16.06
CA GLN A 242 28.75 0.19 16.23
C GLN A 242 29.21 -1.25 15.90
N MET A 243 28.56 -1.90 14.94
CA MET A 243 28.90 -3.25 14.46
C MET A 243 29.88 -3.21 13.28
N ASP A 244 30.56 -4.34 13.02
CA ASP A 244 31.41 -4.50 11.85
C ASP A 244 30.55 -4.68 10.58
N ILE A 245 30.66 -3.71 9.67
CA ILE A 245 29.94 -3.65 8.39
C ILE A 245 30.43 -4.75 7.44
N ALA A 246 31.73 -5.06 7.46
CA ALA A 246 32.36 -6.02 6.56
C ALA A 246 32.00 -7.46 6.92
N GLU A 247 31.84 -7.76 8.22
CA GLU A 247 31.51 -9.12 8.67
C GLU A 247 30.02 -9.42 8.49
N ARG A 248 29.67 -10.38 7.62
CA ARG A 248 28.27 -10.75 7.30
C ARG A 248 27.93 -12.22 7.61
N ARG A 249 28.90 -13.00 8.09
CA ARG A 249 28.79 -14.46 8.25
C ARG A 249 28.53 -14.88 9.69
N LEU A 250 28.75 -13.98 10.65
CA LEU A 250 28.55 -14.22 12.07
C LEU A 250 27.43 -13.32 12.61
N PRO A 251 26.63 -13.79 13.58
CA PRO A 251 25.72 -12.94 14.33
C PRO A 251 26.45 -11.78 15.00
N GLN A 252 25.83 -10.61 15.04
CA GLN A 252 26.35 -9.42 15.70
C GLN A 252 25.26 -8.75 16.53
N ASP A 253 25.63 -8.26 17.71
CA ASP A 253 24.76 -7.55 18.62
C ASP A 253 25.33 -6.17 18.95
N GLY A 254 24.46 -5.18 19.05
CA GLY A 254 24.83 -3.79 19.24
C GLY A 254 23.67 -2.99 19.81
N ARG A 255 23.88 -1.70 20.01
CA ARG A 255 22.85 -0.81 20.57
C ARG A 255 22.82 0.52 19.85
N ILE A 256 21.61 1.04 19.64
CA ILE A 256 21.40 2.38 19.10
C ILE A 256 20.77 3.22 20.20
N LYS A 257 21.43 4.31 20.59
CA LYS A 257 20.86 5.32 21.48
C LYS A 257 20.26 6.42 20.63
N LEU A 258 18.95 6.64 20.79
CA LEU A 258 18.21 7.65 20.06
C LEU A 258 17.75 8.73 21.04
N LYS A 259 18.19 9.96 20.81
CA LYS A 259 17.76 11.14 21.56
C LYS A 259 16.61 11.80 20.80
N MET A 260 15.44 11.86 21.40
CA MET A 260 14.26 12.50 20.83
C MET A 260 14.10 13.94 21.35
N ALA A 261 13.31 14.74 20.65
CA ALA A 261 12.84 16.03 21.14
C ALA A 261 12.26 15.91 22.57
N ARG A 262 12.44 16.96 23.37
CA ARG A 262 12.01 17.06 24.79
C ARG A 262 12.76 16.14 25.77
N GLY A 263 13.97 15.69 25.41
CA GLY A 263 14.88 14.99 26.33
C GLY A 263 14.51 13.54 26.63
N ARG A 264 13.67 12.93 25.78
CA ARG A 264 13.34 11.51 25.87
C ARG A 264 14.43 10.70 25.16
N GLU A 265 15.03 9.75 25.86
CA GLU A 265 16.02 8.84 25.28
C GLU A 265 15.41 7.46 25.08
N MET A 266 15.76 6.81 23.97
CA MET A 266 15.38 5.43 23.70
C MET A 266 16.59 4.59 23.31
N ASP A 267 16.72 3.40 23.91
CA ASP A 267 17.79 2.45 23.66
C ASP A 267 17.22 1.26 22.86
N PHE A 268 17.64 1.13 21.60
CA PHE A 268 17.33 -0.03 20.79
C PHE A 268 18.43 -1.08 20.95
N ARG A 269 18.03 -2.32 21.19
CA ARG A 269 18.92 -3.47 21.04
C ARG A 269 18.81 -3.97 19.62
N VAL A 270 19.95 -4.06 18.94
CA VAL A 270 19.99 -4.48 17.54
C VAL A 270 20.76 -5.78 17.45
N SER A 271 20.17 -6.76 16.80
CA SER A 271 20.79 -8.04 16.49
C SER A 271 20.73 -8.27 14.99
N VAL A 272 21.86 -8.60 14.39
CA VAL A 272 21.96 -8.95 12.97
C VAL A 272 22.38 -10.40 12.86
N LEU A 273 21.63 -11.17 12.08
CA LEU A 273 21.83 -12.61 11.91
C LEU A 273 22.01 -12.91 10.41
N PRO A 274 22.97 -13.78 10.04
CA PRO A 274 23.09 -14.24 8.66
C PRO A 274 21.88 -15.13 8.30
N THR A 275 21.24 -14.84 7.17
CA THR A 275 20.12 -15.61 6.62
C THR A 275 20.44 -16.14 5.23
N SER A 276 19.60 -17.02 4.68
CA SER A 276 19.78 -17.57 3.32
C SER A 276 19.79 -16.52 2.21
N TYR A 277 19.16 -15.36 2.44
CA TYR A 277 19.01 -14.30 1.44
C TYR A 277 19.64 -12.97 1.88
N GLY A 278 20.45 -12.97 2.93
CA GLY A 278 21.09 -11.78 3.47
C GLY A 278 21.71 -12.07 4.81
#